data_AF-A0AAP3E755-F1
#
_entry.id   AF-A0AAP3E755-F1
#
_cell.length_a   1.000
_cell.length_b   1.000
_cell.length_c   1.000
_cell.angle_alpha   90.00
_cell.angle_beta   90.00
_cell.angle_gamma   90.00
#
_symmetry.space_group_name_H-M   'P 1'
#
loop_
_entity.id
_entity.type
_entity.pdbx_description
1 polymer ?
#
loop_
_entity_poly.entity_id
_entity_poly.type
_entity_poly.pdbx_seq_one_letter_code
_entity_poly.pdbx_strand_id
1 'polypeptide(L)'
;MSTITSTRRLNRLDRRKLVTTAAVLVGDVAVLLAFIGVGLLVHSIEPWQYPLHTLRTTTPFFLAWVAIAPLLGVYRRRTLSSYYRTLWLTILAWVLVSIVGAYIRATSYFPGGAPLEFLIVNIGFGLLFVLPWRVAVTLLVRRFLPP
;
A
#
# COMPACT_ATOMS: atom_id res chain seq x y z
N MET A 1 -10.14 30.34 30.25
CA MET A 1 -9.20 29.20 30.27
C MET A 1 -9.72 27.91 29.57
N SER A 2 -10.79 27.98 28.76
CA SER A 2 -11.46 26.81 28.12
C SER A 2 -11.05 26.60 26.65
N THR A 3 -10.79 27.68 25.90
CA THR A 3 -10.50 27.66 24.46
C THR A 3 -9.13 27.05 24.12
N ILE A 4 -8.09 27.37 24.90
CA ILE A 4 -6.70 26.92 24.66
C ILE A 4 -6.56 25.39 24.80
N THR A 5 -7.32 24.78 25.72
CA THR A 5 -7.31 23.33 25.97
C THR A 5 -7.96 22.55 24.83
N SER A 6 -9.02 23.11 24.24
CA SER A 6 -9.72 22.52 23.07
C SER A 6 -8.82 22.47 21.84
N THR A 7 -8.18 23.59 21.48
CA THR A 7 -7.31 23.69 20.30
C THR A 7 -6.09 22.76 20.40
N ARG A 8 -5.48 22.63 21.58
CA ARG A 8 -4.34 21.70 21.80
C ARG A 8 -4.75 20.23 21.61
N ARG A 9 -5.97 19.85 22.00
CA ARG A 9 -6.47 18.48 21.85
C ARG A 9 -6.73 18.13 20.37
N LEU A 10 -7.33 19.05 19.61
CA LEU A 10 -7.57 18.88 18.17
C LEU A 10 -6.25 18.72 17.40
N ASN A 11 -5.28 19.63 17.61
CA ASN A 11 -3.96 19.54 16.98
C ASN A 11 -3.24 18.21 17.29
N ARG A 12 -3.37 17.70 18.52
CA ARG A 12 -2.78 16.40 18.90
C ARG A 12 -3.42 15.23 18.18
N LEU A 13 -4.74 15.24 18.00
CA LEU A 13 -5.46 14.18 17.29
C LEU A 13 -5.12 14.19 15.80
N ASP A 14 -5.06 15.36 15.17
CA ASP A 14 -4.74 15.47 13.76
C ASP A 14 -3.28 15.10 13.47
N ARG A 15 -2.34 15.54 14.32
CA ARG A 15 -0.95 15.08 14.25
C ARG A 15 -0.83 13.56 14.39
N ARG A 16 -1.55 12.95 15.32
CA ARG A 16 -1.54 11.48 15.50
C ARG A 16 -2.07 10.76 14.27
N LYS A 17 -3.18 11.22 13.69
CA LYS A 17 -3.73 10.66 12.45
C LYS A 17 -2.70 10.74 11.32
N LEU A 18 -2.08 11.90 11.13
CA LEU A 18 -1.06 12.11 10.08
C LEU A 18 0.13 11.16 10.26
N VAL A 19 0.65 11.03 11.49
CA VAL A 19 1.78 10.12 11.77
C VAL A 19 1.40 8.67 11.51
N THR A 20 0.22 8.22 11.94
CA THR A 20 -0.25 6.85 11.68
C THR A 20 -0.41 6.61 10.17
N THR A 21 -1.03 7.54 9.45
CA THR A 21 -1.21 7.42 7.98
C THR A 21 0.14 7.38 7.27
N ALA A 22 1.08 8.25 7.64
CA ALA A 22 2.42 8.28 7.05
C ALA A 22 3.18 6.97 7.32
N ALA A 23 3.15 6.47 8.56
CA ALA A 23 3.82 5.21 8.91
C ALA A 23 3.24 4.02 8.14
N VAL A 24 1.91 3.96 8.00
CA VAL A 24 1.25 2.89 7.23
C VAL A 24 1.59 3.00 5.75
N LEU A 25 1.58 4.20 5.17
CA LEU A 25 1.97 4.42 3.78
C LEU A 25 3.43 4.01 3.51
N VAL A 26 4.36 4.35 4.40
CA VAL A 26 5.77 3.93 4.28
C VAL A 26 5.89 2.41 4.31
N GLY A 27 5.16 1.73 5.20
CA GLY A 27 5.14 0.28 5.21
C GLY A 27 4.48 -0.33 3.98
N ASP A 28 3.40 0.26 3.45
CA ASP A 28 2.81 -0.16 2.18
C ASP A 28 3.84 -0.06 1.04
N VAL A 29 4.63 1.01 0.98
CA VAL A 29 5.73 1.16 0.01
C VAL A 29 6.78 0.06 0.16
N ALA A 30 7.23 -0.21 1.39
CA ALA A 30 8.21 -1.25 1.65
C ALA A 30 7.70 -2.64 1.22
N VAL A 31 6.42 -2.93 1.46
CA VAL A 31 5.78 -4.18 1.06
C VAL A 31 5.66 -4.31 -0.45
N LEU A 32 5.29 -3.23 -1.15
CA LEU A 32 5.25 -3.22 -2.62
C LEU A 32 6.64 -3.41 -3.23
N LEU A 33 7.66 -2.76 -2.67
CA LEU A 33 9.06 -2.96 -3.09
C LEU A 33 9.51 -4.40 -2.84
N ALA A 34 9.17 -4.99 -1.69
CA ALA A 34 9.50 -6.37 -1.37
C ALA A 34 8.82 -7.35 -2.34
N PHE A 35 7.52 -7.18 -2.59
CA PHE A 35 6.77 -8.00 -3.53
C PHE A 35 7.38 -7.96 -4.94
N ILE A 36 7.62 -6.75 -5.46
CA ILE A 36 8.17 -6.58 -6.81
C ILE A 36 9.63 -7.04 -6.87
N GLY A 37 10.42 -6.81 -5.81
CA GLY A 37 11.78 -7.30 -5.68
C GLY A 37 11.84 -8.83 -5.74
N VAL A 38 10.94 -9.53 -5.05
CA VAL A 38 10.82 -11.00 -5.15
C VAL A 38 10.46 -11.43 -6.57
N GLY A 39 9.52 -10.74 -7.22
CA GLY A 39 9.19 -11.01 -8.63
C GLY A 39 10.39 -10.85 -9.56
N LEU A 40 11.20 -9.81 -9.37
CA LEU A 40 12.44 -9.59 -10.14
C LEU A 40 13.45 -10.72 -9.92
N LEU A 41 13.64 -11.18 -8.67
CA LEU A 41 14.53 -12.30 -8.36
C LEU A 41 14.07 -13.60 -9.05
N VAL A 42 12.77 -13.88 -9.07
CA VAL A 42 12.20 -15.03 -9.81
C VAL A 42 12.50 -14.93 -11.31
N HIS A 43 12.56 -13.71 -11.86
CA HIS A 43 12.98 -13.45 -13.24
C HIS A 43 14.49 -13.28 -13.41
N SER A 44 15.30 -13.72 -12.44
CA SER A 44 16.78 -13.65 -12.47
C SER A 44 17.34 -12.22 -12.60
N ILE A 45 16.60 -11.23 -12.09
CA ILE A 45 17.04 -9.83 -12.02
C ILE A 45 17.29 -9.48 -10.55
N GLU A 46 18.54 -9.23 -10.19
CA GLU A 46 18.91 -8.79 -8.85
C GLU A 46 18.51 -7.32 -8.61
N PRO A 47 17.54 -7.00 -7.73
CA PRO A 47 16.98 -5.66 -7.62
C PRO A 47 18.00 -4.58 -7.21
N TRP A 48 19.00 -4.97 -6.40
CA TRP A 48 20.07 -4.10 -5.90
C TRP A 48 21.16 -3.83 -6.95
N GLN A 49 21.37 -4.75 -7.89
CA GLN A 49 22.29 -4.52 -9.01
C GLN A 49 21.67 -3.59 -10.06
N TYR A 50 20.34 -3.59 -10.19
CA TYR A 50 19.60 -2.79 -11.17
C TYR A 50 18.58 -1.84 -10.51
N PRO A 51 19.01 -0.93 -9.62
CA PRO A 51 18.09 -0.13 -8.80
C PRO A 51 17.16 0.76 -9.64
N LEU A 52 17.64 1.33 -10.74
CA LEU A 52 16.80 2.14 -11.64
C LEU A 52 15.74 1.28 -12.34
N HIS A 53 16.09 0.07 -12.78
CA HIS A 53 15.12 -0.87 -13.36
C HIS A 53 14.08 -1.29 -12.32
N THR A 54 14.48 -1.55 -11.09
CA THR A 54 13.60 -1.87 -9.96
C THR A 54 12.62 -0.74 -9.68
N LEU A 55 13.11 0.50 -9.60
CA LEU A 55 12.26 1.68 -9.39
C LEU A 55 11.26 1.86 -10.54
N ARG A 56 11.71 1.75 -11.79
CA ARG A 56 10.82 1.84 -12.96
C ARG A 56 9.79 0.70 -12.99
N THR A 57 10.17 -0.51 -12.61
CA THR A 57 9.26 -1.66 -12.52
C THR A 57 8.19 -1.45 -11.44
N THR A 58 8.56 -0.83 -10.33
CA THR A 58 7.68 -0.58 -9.16
C THR A 58 6.72 0.59 -9.40
N THR A 59 7.18 1.61 -10.11
CA THR A 59 6.48 2.90 -10.26
C THR A 59 5.01 2.78 -10.69
N PRO A 60 4.62 1.96 -11.70
CA PRO A 60 3.22 1.83 -12.12
C PRO A 60 2.27 1.46 -10.97
N PHE A 61 2.66 0.47 -10.15
CA PHE A 61 1.85 -0.02 -9.04
C PHE A 61 1.86 0.94 -7.85
N PHE A 62 2.98 1.62 -7.62
CA PHE A 62 3.06 2.65 -6.59
C PHE A 62 2.15 3.84 -6.91
N LEU A 63 2.19 4.34 -8.16
CA LEU A 63 1.31 5.42 -8.62
C LEU A 63 -0.16 5.03 -8.47
N ALA A 64 -0.51 3.82 -8.92
CA ALA A 64 -1.86 3.29 -8.78
C ALA A 64 -2.28 3.17 -7.30
N TRP A 65 -1.39 2.69 -6.41
CA TRP A 65 -1.67 2.56 -4.98
C TRP A 65 -1.94 3.92 -4.31
N VAL A 66 -1.07 4.90 -4.54
CA VAL A 66 -1.20 6.25 -3.97
C VAL A 66 -2.48 6.93 -4.46
N ALA A 67 -2.91 6.67 -5.70
CA ALA A 67 -4.16 7.20 -6.22
C ALA A 67 -5.40 6.49 -5.64
N ILE A 68 -5.43 5.16 -5.66
CA ILE A 68 -6.65 4.38 -5.38
C ILE A 68 -6.87 4.16 -3.88
N ALA A 69 -5.81 3.84 -3.14
CA ALA A 69 -5.93 3.39 -1.76
C ALA A 69 -6.53 4.48 -0.83
N PRO A 70 -6.17 5.78 -0.93
CA PRO A 70 -6.83 6.83 -0.16
C PRO A 70 -8.31 6.99 -0.49
N LEU A 71 -8.68 6.89 -1.77
CA LEU A 71 -10.07 7.05 -2.24
C LEU A 71 -10.98 5.97 -1.64
N LEU A 72 -10.51 4.72 -1.63
CA LEU A 72 -11.22 3.60 -0.99
C LEU A 72 -11.21 3.69 0.55
N GLY A 73 -10.43 4.60 1.11
CA GLY A 73 -10.37 4.83 2.55
C GLY A 73 -9.62 3.74 3.30
N VAL A 74 -8.59 3.13 2.69
CA VAL A 74 -7.80 2.10 3.37
C VAL A 74 -7.08 2.65 4.61
N TYR A 75 -6.74 3.94 4.60
CA TYR A 75 -6.07 4.63 5.72
C TYR A 75 -7.02 5.19 6.78
N ARG A 76 -8.34 5.04 6.61
CA ARG A 76 -9.31 5.56 7.58
C ARG A 76 -9.20 4.76 8.89
N ARG A 77 -9.32 5.45 10.04
CA ARG A 77 -9.27 4.81 11.37
C ARG A 77 -10.23 3.61 11.48
N ARG A 78 -11.47 3.76 11.01
CA ARG A 78 -12.49 2.70 10.99
C ARG A 78 -12.08 1.45 10.20
N THR A 79 -11.23 1.62 9.19
CA THR A 79 -10.69 0.52 8.39
C THR A 79 -9.58 -0.15 9.19
N LEU A 80 -8.57 0.64 9.60
CA LEU A 80 -7.40 0.17 10.35
C LEU A 80 -7.73 -0.43 11.74
N SER A 81 -8.94 -0.22 12.27
CA SER A 81 -9.37 -0.82 13.54
C SER A 81 -10.28 -2.05 13.36
N SER A 82 -10.55 -2.48 12.13
CA SER A 82 -11.46 -3.58 11.82
C SER A 82 -10.81 -4.57 10.84
N TYR A 83 -10.63 -5.82 11.27
CA TYR A 83 -10.06 -6.87 10.41
C TYR A 83 -10.89 -7.05 9.13
N TYR A 84 -12.21 -7.18 9.27
CA TYR A 84 -13.12 -7.33 8.14
C TYR A 84 -12.97 -6.18 7.13
N ARG A 85 -13.06 -4.92 7.57
CA ARG A 85 -12.94 -3.77 6.67
C ARG A 85 -11.55 -3.67 6.05
N THR A 86 -10.51 -3.97 6.82
CA THR A 86 -9.13 -3.98 6.32
C THR A 86 -8.95 -5.01 5.23
N LEU A 87 -9.39 -6.25 5.43
CA LEU A 87 -9.26 -7.29 4.42
C LEU A 87 -10.02 -6.92 3.15
N TRP A 88 -11.31 -6.60 3.24
CA TRP A 88 -12.11 -6.30 2.05
C TRP A 88 -11.63 -5.09 1.26
N LEU A 89 -11.34 -3.97 1.95
CA LEU A 89 -10.88 -2.77 1.24
C LEU A 89 -9.46 -2.91 0.72
N THR A 90 -8.60 -3.71 1.37
CA THR A 90 -7.25 -4.01 0.85
C THR A 90 -7.33 -4.89 -0.38
N ILE A 91 -8.18 -5.93 -0.38
CA ILE A 91 -8.38 -6.80 -1.55
C ILE A 91 -8.91 -5.98 -2.72
N LEU A 92 -9.97 -5.19 -2.50
CA LEU A 92 -10.56 -4.34 -3.54
C LEU A 92 -9.54 -3.32 -4.06
N ALA A 93 -8.80 -2.66 -3.16
CA ALA A 93 -7.74 -1.73 -3.53
C ALA A 93 -6.67 -2.42 -4.37
N TRP A 94 -6.18 -3.57 -3.94
CA TRP A 94 -5.11 -4.28 -4.64
C TRP A 94 -5.53 -4.75 -6.03
N VAL A 95 -6.76 -5.24 -6.20
CA VAL A 95 -7.29 -5.61 -7.51
C VAL A 95 -7.31 -4.39 -8.45
N LEU A 96 -7.89 -3.27 -8.00
CA LEU A 96 -7.94 -2.05 -8.81
C LEU A 96 -6.54 -1.48 -9.10
N VAL A 97 -5.65 -1.51 -8.11
CA VAL A 97 -4.25 -1.10 -8.25
C VAL A 97 -3.50 -1.98 -9.24
N SER A 98 -3.75 -3.29 -9.21
CA SER A 98 -3.14 -4.24 -10.14
C SER A 98 -3.58 -3.97 -11.57
N ILE A 99 -4.87 -3.72 -11.79
CA ILE A 99 -5.43 -3.40 -13.10
C ILE A 99 -4.85 -2.09 -13.62
N VAL A 100 -4.93 -1.01 -12.82
CA VAL A 100 -4.41 0.32 -13.24
C VAL A 100 -2.89 0.29 -13.41
N GLY A 101 -2.17 -0.37 -12.50
CA GLY A 101 -0.72 -0.55 -12.59
C GLY A 101 -0.32 -1.32 -13.83
N ALA A 102 -1.06 -2.38 -14.20
CA ALA A 102 -0.86 -3.12 -15.45
C ALA A 102 -1.10 -2.24 -16.69
N TYR A 103 -2.16 -1.42 -16.70
CA TYR A 103 -2.38 -0.46 -17.80
C TYR A 103 -1.23 0.55 -17.95
N ILE A 104 -0.75 1.11 -16.85
CA ILE A 104 0.41 2.02 -16.87
C ILE A 104 1.67 1.28 -17.37
N ARG A 105 1.89 0.06 -16.86
CA ARG A 105 3.02 -0.80 -17.21
C ARG A 105 3.01 -1.24 -18.68
N ALA A 106 1.85 -1.33 -19.31
CA ALA A 106 1.70 -1.69 -20.72
C ALA A 106 2.22 -0.60 -21.69
N THR A 107 2.49 0.62 -21.19
CA THR A 107 3.05 1.70 -22.00
C THR A 107 4.54 1.50 -22.29
N SER A 108 5.06 2.18 -23.32
CA SER A 108 6.49 2.15 -23.67
C SER A 108 7.41 2.79 -22.61
N TYR A 109 6.86 3.52 -21.64
CA TYR A 109 7.65 4.21 -20.61
C TYR A 109 8.16 3.27 -19.51
N PHE A 110 7.52 2.11 -19.32
CA PHE A 110 7.82 1.18 -18.23
C PHE A 110 8.22 -0.20 -18.77
N PRO A 111 9.15 -0.90 -18.09
CA PRO A 111 9.63 -2.20 -18.57
C PRO A 111 8.56 -3.29 -18.42
N GLY A 112 8.60 -4.28 -19.31
CA GLY A 112 8.02 -5.62 -19.10
C GLY A 112 6.53 -5.84 -19.42
N GLY A 113 5.82 -4.84 -19.94
CA GLY A 113 4.45 -5.00 -20.45
C GLY A 113 3.44 -5.52 -19.41
N ALA A 114 2.27 -5.98 -19.88
CA ALA A 114 1.20 -6.46 -19.00
C ALA A 114 0.42 -7.65 -19.61
N PRO A 115 1.06 -8.81 -19.79
CA PRO A 115 0.35 -10.02 -20.19
C PRO A 115 -0.68 -10.44 -19.11
N LEU A 116 -1.70 -11.20 -19.51
CA LEU A 116 -2.79 -11.59 -18.60
C LEU A 116 -2.28 -12.43 -17.43
N GLU A 117 -1.32 -13.30 -17.70
CA GLU A 117 -0.65 -14.16 -16.72
C GLU A 117 0.04 -13.31 -15.64
N PHE A 118 0.72 -12.23 -16.06
CA PHE A 118 1.31 -11.27 -15.14
C PHE A 118 0.23 -10.65 -14.25
N LEU A 119 -0.92 -10.23 -14.79
CA LEU A 119 -1.99 -9.62 -14.00
C LEU A 119 -2.55 -10.60 -12.95
N ILE A 120 -2.77 -11.86 -13.33
CA ILE A 120 -3.28 -12.91 -12.42
C ILE A 120 -2.28 -13.17 -11.29
N VAL A 121 -1.00 -13.38 -11.64
CA VAL A 121 0.07 -13.59 -10.65
C VAL A 121 0.24 -12.37 -9.76
N ASN A 122 0.20 -11.16 -10.34
CA ASN A 122 0.33 -9.91 -9.60
C ASN A 122 -0.79 -9.74 -8.56
N ILE A 123 -2.04 -10.01 -8.95
CA ILE A 123 -3.16 -9.97 -8.02
C ILE A 123 -2.97 -11.01 -6.91
N GLY A 124 -2.75 -12.27 -7.27
CA GLY A 124 -2.66 -13.38 -6.31
C GLY A 124 -1.48 -13.26 -5.35
N PHE A 125 -0.25 -13.19 -5.88
CA PHE A 125 0.94 -13.10 -5.06
C PHE A 125 1.03 -11.77 -4.33
N GLY A 126 0.63 -10.65 -4.94
CA GLY A 126 0.63 -9.36 -4.25
C GLY A 126 -0.25 -9.35 -3.00
N LEU A 127 -1.37 -10.08 -2.99
CA LEU A 127 -2.20 -10.25 -1.79
C LEU A 127 -1.46 -10.95 -0.64
N LEU A 128 -0.57 -11.90 -0.95
CA LEU A 128 0.26 -12.59 0.05
C LEU A 128 1.24 -11.65 0.76
N PHE A 129 1.56 -10.51 0.15
CA PHE A 129 2.43 -9.49 0.75
C PHE A 129 1.61 -8.40 1.44
N VAL A 130 0.61 -7.85 0.76
CA VAL A 130 -0.16 -6.72 1.30
C VAL A 130 -1.07 -7.14 2.46
N LEU A 131 -1.72 -8.30 2.41
CA LEU A 131 -2.68 -8.66 3.47
C LEU A 131 -2.01 -8.90 4.84
N PRO A 132 -0.91 -9.66 4.96
CA PRO A 132 -0.25 -9.84 6.26
C PRO A 132 0.19 -8.52 6.89
N TRP A 133 0.76 -7.62 6.08
CA TRP A 133 1.12 -6.28 6.53
C TRP A 133 -0.08 -5.50 7.07
N ARG A 134 -1.19 -5.48 6.32
CA ARG A 134 -2.39 -4.73 6.70
C ARG A 134 -3.07 -5.31 7.94
N VAL A 135 -3.02 -6.64 8.12
CA VAL A 135 -3.46 -7.31 9.34
C VAL A 135 -2.55 -6.95 10.52
N ALA A 136 -1.23 -6.93 10.34
CA ALA A 136 -0.28 -6.50 11.37
C ALA A 136 -0.52 -5.05 11.80
N VAL A 137 -0.74 -4.13 10.84
CA VAL A 137 -1.15 -2.75 11.14
C VAL A 137 -2.44 -2.72 11.95
N THR A 138 -3.44 -3.51 11.56
CA THR A 138 -4.72 -3.57 12.29
C THR A 138 -4.54 -4.04 13.72
N LEU A 139 -3.72 -5.07 13.92
CA LEU A 139 -3.37 -5.58 15.25
C LEU A 139 -2.71 -4.49 16.11
N LEU A 140 -1.72 -3.79 15.56
CA LEU A 140 -1.01 -2.71 16.25
C LEU A 140 -1.92 -1.53 16.59
N VAL A 141 -2.76 -1.09 15.64
CA VAL A 141 -3.72 0.00 15.85
C VAL A 141 -4.73 -0.38 16.93
N ARG A 142 -5.27 -1.60 16.92
CA ARG A 142 -6.20 -2.05 17.96
C ARG A 142 -5.52 -2.17 19.33
N ARG A 143 -4.24 -2.54 19.38
CA ARG A 143 -3.48 -2.69 20.63
C ARG A 143 -3.12 -1.35 21.27
N PHE A 144 -2.69 -0.36 20.47
CA PHE A 144 -2.10 0.89 20.97
C PHE A 144 -2.98 2.13 20.78
N LEU A 145 -4.03 2.05 19.95
CA LEU A 145 -4.97 3.13 19.68
C LEU A 145 -6.43 2.65 19.83
N PRO A 146 -6.82 2.14 21.02
CA PRO A 146 -8.19 1.69 21.27
C PRO A 146 -9.22 2.80 20.98
N PRO A 147 -10.47 2.43 20.65
CA PRO A 147 -11.52 3.34 20.16
C PRO A 147 -11.66 4.63 20.98
#